data_AF-S4PHV0-F1
#
_entry.id   AF-S4PHV0-F1
#
_cell.length_a   1.000
_cell.length_b   1.000
_cell.length_c   1.000
_cell.angle_alpha   90.00
_cell.angle_beta   90.00
_cell.angle_gamma   90.00
#
_symmetry.space_group_name_H-M   'P 1'
#
loop_
_entity.id
_entity.type
_entity.pdbx_description
1 polymer ?
#
loop_
_entity_poly.entity_id
_entity_poly.type
_entity_poly.pdbx_seq_one_letter_code
_entity_poly.pdbx_strand_id
1 'polypeptide(L)' 'MAIPGKPGTDYPILGAVPYTNFYCDEQPYPGFFADMDTRCQAWHYCDIDGRQASFLCPNGTIFSQGVASCDWW' A
#
# COMPACT_ATOMS: atom_id res chain seq x y z
N MET A 1 4.10 4.37 24.24
CA MET A 1 5.25 4.77 23.40
C MET A 1 4.65 5.25 22.09
N ALA A 2 4.61 6.56 21.86
CA ALA A 2 4.12 7.11 20.60
C ALA A 2 5.31 7.17 19.65
N ILE A 3 5.27 6.45 18.54
CA ILE A 3 6.29 6.54 17.51
C ILE A 3 6.21 7.98 16.97
N PRO A 4 7.23 8.84 17.18
CA PRO A 4 7.15 10.25 16.83
C PRO A 4 7.49 10.39 15.34
N GLY A 5 6.58 9.96 14.47
CA GLY A 5 6.69 10.18 13.02
C GLY A 5 6.05 11.52 12.64
N LYS A 6 6.76 12.34 11.89
CA LYS A 6 6.23 13.53 11.24
C LYS A 6 5.48 13.13 9.95
N PRO A 7 4.20 13.50 9.81
CA PRO A 7 3.45 13.24 8.59
C PRO A 7 4.12 13.90 7.38
N GLY A 8 4.25 13.17 6.27
CA GLY A 8 4.90 13.61 5.04
C GLY A 8 6.43 13.45 5.01
N THR A 9 7.08 13.26 6.15
CA THR A 9 8.52 12.93 6.23
C THR A 9 8.72 11.46 6.55
N ASP A 10 8.14 10.99 7.65
CA ASP A 10 8.33 9.63 8.18
C ASP A 10 7.26 8.65 7.68
N TYR A 11 6.04 9.13 7.43
CA TYR A 11 4.98 8.34 6.79
C TYR A 11 4.15 9.21 5.83
N PRO A 12 3.68 8.65 4.71
CA PRO A 12 2.77 9.33 3.80
C PRO A 12 1.38 9.55 4.45
N ILE A 13 0.71 10.63 4.07
CA ILE A 13 -0.61 11.05 4.59
C ILE A 13 -1.63 11.18 3.47
N LEU A 14 -1.60 10.23 2.54
CA LEU A 14 -2.52 10.23 1.41
C LEU A 14 -3.96 10.12 1.91
N GLY A 15 -4.87 10.91 1.33
CA GLY A 15 -6.31 10.87 1.64
C GLY A 15 -7.11 9.93 0.74
N ALA A 16 -6.48 9.48 -0.35
CA ALA A 16 -7.02 8.53 -1.32
C ALA A 16 -5.85 7.82 -1.99
N VAL A 17 -6.10 6.66 -2.60
CA VAL A 17 -5.09 5.98 -3.42
C VAL A 17 -4.79 6.86 -4.65
N PRO A 18 -3.58 7.42 -4.79
CA PRO A 18 -3.21 8.15 -5.99
C PRO A 18 -3.10 7.19 -7.17
N TYR A 19 -3.15 7.74 -8.38
CA TYR A 19 -2.81 6.97 -9.56
C TYR A 19 -1.29 6.73 -9.59
N THR A 20 -0.89 5.46 -9.62
CA THR A 20 0.49 4.98 -9.64
C THR A 20 0.71 4.05 -10.82
N ASN A 21 1.97 3.72 -11.12
CA ASN A 21 2.29 2.80 -12.21
C ASN A 21 2.19 1.32 -11.80
N PHE A 22 1.34 1.00 -10.81
CA PHE A 22 1.14 -0.37 -10.39
C PHE A 22 0.06 -1.06 -11.23
N TYR A 23 0.43 -2.18 -11.85
CA TYR A 23 -0.47 -3.02 -12.62
C TYR A 23 -0.39 -4.48 -12.17
N CYS A 24 -1.55 -5.10 -11.94
CA CYS A 24 -1.64 -6.53 -11.62
C CYS A 24 -1.11 -7.43 -12.74
N ASP A 25 -1.19 -6.98 -13.99
CA ASP A 25 -0.68 -7.72 -15.16
C ASP A 25 0.86 -7.84 -15.18
N GLU A 26 1.55 -6.96 -14.46
CA GLU A 26 3.02 -6.99 -14.30
C GLU A 26 3.45 -7.90 -13.15
N GLN A 27 2.50 -8.40 -12.35
CA GLN A 27 2.81 -9.25 -11.20
C GLN A 27 2.82 -10.74 -11.60
N PRO A 28 3.80 -11.52 -11.10
CA PRO A 28 3.95 -12.93 -11.48
C PRO A 28 2.89 -13.86 -10.85
N TYR A 29 2.15 -13.42 -9.84
CA TYR A 29 1.13 -14.21 -9.16
C TYR A 29 0.00 -13.31 -8.63
N PRO A 30 -1.23 -13.84 -8.49
CA PRO A 30 -2.31 -13.13 -7.81
C PRO A 30 -2.00 -13.02 -6.31
N GLY A 31 -2.45 -11.93 -5.68
CA GLY A 31 -2.18 -11.68 -4.27
C GLY A 31 -2.22 -10.21 -3.88
N PHE A 32 -1.55 -9.91 -2.77
CA PHE A 32 -1.49 -8.57 -2.19
C PHE A 32 -0.14 -7.91 -2.45
N PHE A 33 -0.18 -6.71 -2.99
CA PHE A 33 1.00 -5.99 -3.42
C PHE A 33 1.07 -4.61 -2.78
N ALA A 34 2.21 -4.27 -2.18
CA ALA A 34 2.46 -2.94 -1.66
C ALA A 34 2.82 -1.99 -2.81
N ASP A 35 2.26 -0.79 -2.79
CA ASP A 35 2.59 0.23 -3.77
C ASP A 35 3.82 1.04 -3.33
N MET A 36 4.95 0.81 -4.00
CA MET A 36 6.20 1.48 -3.70
C MET A 36 6.18 2.98 -4.03
N ASP A 37 5.35 3.43 -4.99
CA ASP A 37 5.25 4.85 -5.37
C ASP A 37 4.59 5.66 -4.23
N THR A 38 3.74 5.01 -3.44
CA THR A 38 3.09 5.62 -2.26
C THR A 38 3.83 5.37 -0.95
N ARG A 39 5.08 4.89 -1.00
CA ARG A 39 5.82 4.42 0.18
C ARG A 39 5.04 3.37 0.98
N CYS A 40 4.43 2.42 0.28
CA CYS A 40 3.65 1.31 0.82
C CYS A 40 2.35 1.70 1.56
N GLN A 41 1.91 2.95 1.57
CA GLN A 41 0.62 3.30 2.20
C GLN A 41 -0.57 2.79 1.39
N ALA A 42 -0.48 2.85 0.05
CA ALA A 42 -1.42 2.17 -0.81
C ALA A 42 -0.96 0.72 -1.05
N TRP A 43 -1.94 -0.13 -1.30
CA TRP A 43 -1.73 -1.50 -1.69
C TRP A 43 -2.80 -1.95 -2.66
N HIS A 44 -2.48 -2.98 -3.43
CA HIS A 44 -3.30 -3.49 -4.49
C HIS A 44 -3.56 -4.98 -4.28
N TYR A 45 -4.82 -5.37 -4.45
CA TYR A 45 -5.23 -6.75 -4.56
C TYR A 45 -5.37 -7.12 -6.02
N CYS A 46 -4.61 -8.14 -6.43
CA CYS A 46 -4.65 -8.73 -7.76
C CYS A 46 -5.38 -10.06 -7.70
N ASP A 47 -6.55 -10.12 -8.31
CA ASP A 47 -7.33 -11.34 -8.47
C ASP A 47 -6.79 -12.21 -9.62
N ILE A 48 -7.14 -13.50 -9.64
CA ILE A 48 -6.72 -14.45 -10.69
C ILE A 48 -7.24 -14.05 -12.08
N ASP A 49 -8.35 -13.31 -12.13
CA ASP A 49 -8.96 -12.81 -13.36
C ASP A 49 -8.26 -11.55 -13.91
N GLY A 50 -7.18 -11.06 -13.27
CA GLY A 50 -6.54 -9.78 -13.58
C GLY A 50 -7.27 -8.56 -13.01
N ARG A 51 -8.30 -8.77 -12.17
CA ARG A 51 -9.00 -7.67 -11.50
C ARG A 51 -8.10 -7.04 -10.44
N GLN A 52 -7.89 -5.75 -10.56
CA GLN A 52 -7.12 -4.93 -9.61
C GLN A 52 -8.08 -4.15 -8.71
N ALA A 53 -7.90 -4.27 -7.39
CA ALA A 53 -8.55 -3.42 -6.41
C ALA A 53 -7.50 -2.69 -5.58
N SER A 54 -7.62 -1.38 -5.45
CA SER A 54 -6.64 -0.54 -4.77
C SER A 54 -7.20 -0.03 -3.45
N PHE A 55 -6.39 -0.09 -2.40
CA PHE A 55 -6.78 0.29 -1.04
C PHE A 55 -5.69 1.14 -0.41
N LEU A 56 -6.09 1.92 0.60
CA LEU A 56 -5.20 2.79 1.33
C LEU A 56 -5.20 2.44 2.82
N CYS A 57 -4.01 2.28 3.38
CA CYS A 57 -3.84 2.18 4.82
C CYS A 57 -4.08 3.54 5.50
N PRO A 58 -4.63 3.54 6.73
CA PRO A 58 -4.79 4.76 7.53
C PRO A 58 -3.49 5.54 7.71
N ASN A 59 -3.60 6.85 7.94
CA ASN A 59 -2.45 7.72 8.18
C ASN A 59 -1.57 7.19 9.33
N GLY A 60 -0.28 7.03 9.07
CA GLY A 60 0.68 6.48 10.03
C GLY A 60 0.90 4.97 9.93
N THR A 61 0.24 4.29 9.00
CA THR A 61 0.44 2.87 8.71
C THR A 61 0.79 2.63 7.24
N ILE A 62 1.53 1.57 6.98
CA ILE A 62 1.92 1.09 5.65
C ILE A 62 1.54 -0.38 5.51
N PHE A 63 1.25 -0.81 4.29
CA PHE A 63 0.93 -2.18 4.00
C PHE A 63 2.17 -3.07 4.07
N SER A 64 2.11 -4.08 4.93
CA SER A 64 3.13 -5.12 5.05
C SER A 64 2.70 -6.36 4.27
N GLN A 65 3.33 -6.60 3.12
CA GLN A 65 3.02 -7.78 2.28
C GLN A 65 3.24 -9.10 3.01
N GLY A 66 4.22 -9.19 3.92
CA GLY A 66 4.52 -10.41 4.67
C GLY A 66 3.41 -10.83 5.63
N VAL A 67 2.64 -9.86 6.15
CA VAL A 67 1.55 -10.08 7.10
C VAL A 67 0.17 -9.84 6.47
N ALA A 68 0.15 -9.32 5.24
CA ALA A 68 -1.05 -8.91 4.50
C ALA A 68 -1.94 -7.93 5.30
N SER A 69 -1.32 -7.02 6.06
CA SER A 69 -2.02 -6.05 6.91
C SER A 69 -1.32 -4.69 6.90
N CYS A 70 -2.05 -3.65 7.27
CA CYS A 70 -1.47 -2.34 7.55
C CYS A 70 -0.76 -2.40 8.90
N ASP A 71 0.55 -2.20 8.89
CA ASP A 71 1.39 -2.14 10.08
C ASP A 71 1.98 -0.72 10.24
N TRP A 72 2.57 -0.42 11.39
CA TRP A 72 3.32 0.83 11.53
C TRP A 72 4.54 0.85 10.59
N TRP A 73 4.92 2.07 10.16
CA TRP A 73 6.04 2.31 9.25
C TRP A 73 7.40 1.82 9.78
#